data_AF-A0A938G0Q7-F1
#
_entry.id   AF-A0A938G0Q7-F1
#
_cell.length_a   1.000
_cell.length_b   1.000
_cell.length_c   1.000
_cell.angle_alpha   90.00
_cell.angle_beta   90.00
_cell.angle_gamma   90.00
#
_symmetry.space_group_name_H-M   'P 1'
#
loop_
_entity.id
_entity.type
_entity.pdbx_description
1 polymer ?
#
loop_
_entity_poly.entity_id
_entity_poly.type
_entity_poly.pdbx_seq_one_letter_code
_entity_poly.pdbx_strand_id
1 'polypeptide(L)' 'MNDQIDASTRRRLAEIAAQLESISASLDEISFDVLREASERKSSRPDIDRTITQARRAIEKASRLLQSD' A
#
# COMPACT_ATOMS: atom_id res chain seq x y z
N MET A 1 16.52 -15.75 15.20
CA MET A 1 17.34 -15.81 13.97
C MET A 1 18.00 -14.44 13.88
N ASN A 2 19.30 -14.36 14.18
CA ASN A 2 20.01 -13.07 14.21
C ASN A 2 20.67 -12.90 12.84
N ASP A 3 19.84 -12.63 11.82
CA ASP A 3 20.34 -12.39 10.48
C ASP A 3 21.09 -11.06 10.51
N GLN A 4 22.42 -11.14 10.66
CA GLN A 4 23.29 -9.98 10.55
C GLN A 4 23.32 -9.52 9.09
N ILE A 5 22.29 -8.77 8.69
CA ILE A 5 22.30 -8.02 7.45
C ILE A 5 23.13 -6.73 7.63
N ASP A 6 23.92 -6.41 6.61
CA ASP A 6 24.75 -5.21 6.63
C ASP A 6 23.90 -3.92 6.61
N ALA A 7 24.52 -2.81 7.00
CA ALA A 7 23.85 -1.52 7.11
C ALA A 7 23.28 -0.99 5.79
N SER A 8 23.89 -1.33 4.65
CA SER A 8 23.39 -0.94 3.32
C SER A 8 22.13 -1.72 2.95
N THR A 9 22.09 -3.02 3.27
CA THR A 9 20.91 -3.86 3.09
C THR A 9 19.75 -3.37 3.95
N ARG A 10 19.99 -3.06 5.23
CA ARG A 10 18.96 -2.48 6.12
C ARG A 10 18.43 -1.14 5.58
N ARG A 11 19.30 -0.28 5.04
CA ARG A 11 18.89 0.99 4.42
C ARG A 11 17.99 0.76 3.20
N ARG A 12 18.35 -0.17 2.32
CA ARG A 12 17.53 -0.49 1.14
C ARG A 12 16.16 -1.07 1.52
N LEU A 13 16.08 -1.88 2.59
CA LEU A 13 14.79 -2.36 3.11
C LEU A 13 13.93 -1.21 3.64
N ALA A 14 14.53 -0.25 4.37
CA ALA A 14 13.82 0.94 4.83
C ALA A 14 13.32 1.83 3.68
N GLU A 15 14.13 1.99 2.62
CA GLU A 15 13.73 2.70 1.40
C GLU A 15 12.54 2.01 0.71
N ILE A 16 12.55 0.68 0.61
CA ILE A 16 11.43 -0.10 0.07
C ILE A 16 10.18 0.07 0.94
N ALA A 17 10.30 0.03 2.27
CA ALA A 17 9.17 0.24 3.16
C ALA A 17 8.54 1.63 2.95
N ALA A 18 9.35 2.69 2.83
CA ALA A 18 8.86 4.03 2.54
C ALA A 18 8.17 4.14 1.17
N GLN A 19 8.71 3.46 0.15
CA GLN A 19 8.05 3.39 -1.17
C GLN A 19 6.70 2.67 -1.10
N LEU A 20 6.62 1.57 -0.34
CA LEU A 20 5.36 0.84 -0.12
C LEU A 20 4.32 1.72 0.58
N GLU A 21 4.71 2.52 1.57
CA GLU A 21 3.81 3.48 2.21
C GLU A 21 3.30 4.53 1.24
N SER A 22 4.18 5.09 0.40
CA SER A 22 3.79 6.05 -0.63
C SER A 22 2.81 5.44 -1.64
N ILE A 23 3.04 4.20 -2.09
CA ILE A 23 2.13 3.50 -3.00
C ILE A 23 0.79 3.22 -2.31
N SER A 24 0.81 2.85 -1.03
CA SER A 24 -0.41 2.64 -0.24
C SER A 24 -1.26 3.91 -0.17
N ALA A 25 -0.65 5.08 -0.01
CA ALA A 25 -1.34 6.36 -0.04
C ALA A 25 -1.95 6.66 -1.42
N SER A 26 -1.19 6.45 -2.51
CA SER A 26 -1.71 6.62 -3.87
C SER A 26 -2.88 5.68 -4.20
N LEU A 27 -2.88 4.45 -3.68
CA LEU A 27 -4.01 3.54 -3.84
C LEU A 27 -5.25 4.02 -3.08
N ASP A 28 -5.07 4.68 -1.93
CA ASP A 28 -6.18 5.27 -1.17
C ASP A 28 -6.82 6.45 -1.93
N GLU A 29 -5.98 7.32 -2.52
CA GLU A 29 -6.44 8.41 -3.39
C GLU A 29 -7.23 7.86 -4.60
N ILE A 30 -6.73 6.82 -5.27
CA ILE A 30 -7.42 6.19 -6.39
C ILE A 30 -8.76 5.55 -5.94
N SER A 31 -8.79 4.89 -4.78
CA SER A 31 -10.05 4.35 -4.22
C SER A 31 -11.05 5.47 -3.96
N PHE A 32 -10.61 6.60 -3.42
CA PHE A 32 -11.45 7.77 -3.21
C PHE A 32 -12.03 8.28 -4.53
N ASP A 33 -11.21 8.43 -5.58
CA ASP A 33 -11.67 8.88 -6.89
C ASP A 33 -12.66 7.90 -7.53
N VAL A 34 -12.40 6.60 -7.46
CA VAL A 34 -13.32 5.55 -7.95
C VAL A 34 -14.69 5.64 -7.27
N LEU A 35 -14.70 5.83 -5.95
CA LEU A 35 -15.94 5.96 -5.18
C LEU A 35 -16.66 7.28 -5.48
N ARG A 36 -15.91 8.38 -5.64
CA ARG A 36 -16.45 9.70 -6.02
C ARG A 36 -17.14 9.64 -7.38
N GLU A 37 -16.47 9.11 -8.40
CA GLU A 37 -17.02 8.96 -9.74
C GLU A 37 -18.27 8.06 -9.76
N ALA A 38 -18.26 6.97 -8.99
CA ALA A 38 -19.42 6.09 -8.89
C ALA A 38 -20.64 6.81 -8.28
N SER A 39 -20.40 7.63 -7.25
CA SER A 39 -21.41 8.47 -6.61
C SER A 39 -21.98 9.51 -7.58
N GLU A 40 -21.13 10.21 -8.33
CA GLU A 40 -21.53 11.18 -9.36
C GLU A 40 -22.43 10.55 -10.43
N ARG A 41 -22.14 9.30 -10.80
CA ARG A 41 -22.94 8.51 -11.75
C ARG A 41 -24.18 7.86 -11.11
N LYS A 42 -24.44 8.08 -9.81
CA LYS A 42 -25.50 7.40 -9.03
C LYS A 42 -25.46 5.87 -9.19
N SER A 43 -24.26 5.33 -9.30
CA SER A 43 -23.99 3.91 -9.53
C SER A 43 -23.52 3.24 -8.25
N SER A 44 -23.60 1.91 -8.22
CA SER A 44 -23.04 1.12 -7.12
C SER A 44 -21.52 1.20 -7.08
N ARG A 45 -20.94 0.87 -5.91
CA ARG A 45 -19.50 0.72 -5.71
C ARG A 45 -18.89 -0.19 -6.79
N PRO A 46 -17.90 0.27 -7.57
CA PRO A 46 -17.27 -0.54 -8.61
C PRO A 46 -16.46 -1.71 -8.04
N ASP A 47 -16.45 -2.85 -8.73
CA ASP A 47 -15.69 -4.04 -8.29
C ASP A 47 -14.18 -3.79 -8.16
N ILE A 48 -13.64 -2.87 -8.96
CA ILE A 48 -12.22 -2.49 -8.91
C ILE A 48 -11.81 -1.92 -7.55
N ASP A 49 -12.72 -1.24 -6.84
CA ASP A 49 -12.44 -0.69 -5.53
C ASP A 49 -12.10 -1.76 -4.48
N ARG A 50 -12.76 -2.92 -4.56
CA ARG A 50 -12.42 -4.08 -3.71
C ARG A 50 -10.98 -4.54 -3.99
N THR A 51 -10.59 -4.57 -5.25
CA THR A 51 -9.23 -4.97 -5.68
C THR A 51 -8.19 -3.96 -5.18
N ILE A 52 -8.46 -2.65 -5.31
CA ILE A 52 -7.61 -1.58 -4.80
C ILE A 52 -7.44 -1.70 -3.28
N THR A 53 -8.53 -1.92 -2.54
CA THR A 53 -8.50 -2.11 -1.08
C THR A 53 -7.64 -3.32 -0.68
N GLN A 54 -7.74 -4.43 -1.41
CA GLN A 54 -6.93 -5.62 -1.15
C GLN A 54 -5.45 -5.37 -1.40
N ALA A 55 -5.11 -4.71 -2.52
CA ALA A 55 -3.73 -4.35 -2.86
C ALA A 55 -3.12 -3.43 -1.78
N ARG A 56 -3.86 -2.40 -1.35
CA ARG A 56 -3.44 -1.47 -0.29
C ARG A 56 -3.10 -2.21 1.00
N ARG A 57 -3.98 -3.11 1.47
CA ARG A 57 -3.73 -3.92 2.68
C ARG A 57 -2.52 -4.85 2.56
N ALA A 58 -2.30 -5.43 1.38
CA ALA A 58 -1.13 -6.28 1.15
C ALA A 58 0.18 -5.47 1.24
N ILE A 59 0.18 -4.26 0.69
CA ILE A 59 1.30 -3.32 0.72
C ILE A 59 1.56 -2.81 2.14
N GLU A 60 0.53 -2.42 2.89
CA GLU A 60 0.66 -2.02 4.29
C GLU A 60 1.26 -3.13 5.14
N LYS A 61 0.82 -4.38 4.93
CA LYS A 61 1.38 -5.55 5.61
C LYS A 61 2.86 -5.72 5.27
N ALA A 62 3.21 -5.61 3.98
CA ALA A 62 4.60 -5.71 3.54
C ALA A 62 5.48 -4.61 4.16
N SER A 63 5.04 -3.35 4.16
CA SER A 63 5.80 -2.24 4.77
C SER A 63 6.05 -2.50 6.26
N ARG A 64 5.00 -2.89 7.01
CA ARG A 64 5.14 -3.19 8.45
C ARG A 64 6.12 -4.34 8.72
N LEU A 65 6.10 -5.39 7.90
CA LEU A 65 7.04 -6.51 8.03
C LEU A 65 8.48 -6.06 7.82
N LEU A 66 8.74 -5.12 6.91
CA LEU A 66 10.08 -4.59 6.63
C LEU A 66 10.58 -3.59 7.69
N GLN A 67 9.68 -3.00 8.48
CA GLN A 67 10.00 -2.05 9.55
C GLN A 67 10.07 -2.68 10.94
N SER A 68 9.52 -3.88 11.13
CA SER A 68 9.44 -4.56 12.43
C SER A 68 10.70 -5.34 12.80
N ASP A 69 11.83 -5.08 12.12
CA ASP A 69 13.16 -5.68 12.35
C ASP A 69 14.15 -4.71 13.01
#